data_AF-A0A4R3QC20-F1
#
_entry.id   AF-A0A4R3QC20-F1
#
_cell.length_a   1.000
_cell.length_b   1.000
_cell.length_c   1.000
_cell.angle_alpha   90.00
_cell.angle_beta   90.00
_cell.angle_gamma   90.00
#
_symmetry.space_group_name_H-M   'P 1'
#
loop_
_entity.id
_entity.type
_entity.pdbx_description
1 polymer ?
#
loop_
_entity_poly.entity_id
_entity_poly.type
_entity_poly.pdbx_seq_one_letter_code
_entity_poly.pdbx_strand_id
1 'polypeptide(L)'
;MEVHLDLDQNRYSGIPLRQEPVDFCAMSSVFRDYSTHAFEASEDVLLFPRFQWVSLRARAYRWRSIKSIAKDAEKCTKKMAKMPATPHEDIAILIAIYNRLKTFRIFPLSCIPDSLACLFFLVNEGCKANFVIGVRENPFMAHAWLEINGAVANDVVANVFHYTPILETANEDYLRQVSG
;
A
#
# COMPACT_ATOMS: atom_id res chain seq x y z
N MET A 1 -23.48 0.37 -13.28
CA MET A 1 -23.59 1.56 -12.41
C MET A 1 -22.36 2.39 -12.68
N GLU A 2 -22.54 3.57 -13.24
CA GLU A 2 -21.45 4.43 -13.72
C GLU A 2 -20.87 5.21 -12.53
N VAL A 3 -19.55 5.15 -12.33
CA VAL A 3 -18.85 5.86 -11.26
C VAL A 3 -18.70 7.31 -11.69
N HIS A 4 -19.32 8.25 -10.97
CA HIS A 4 -19.26 9.68 -11.29
C HIS A 4 -18.45 10.43 -10.22
N LEU A 5 -17.37 11.08 -10.66
CA LEU A 5 -16.46 11.89 -9.83
C LEU A 5 -16.60 13.36 -10.24
N ASP A 6 -17.24 14.18 -9.39
CA ASP A 6 -17.38 15.62 -9.57
C ASP A 6 -16.28 16.34 -8.75
N LEU A 7 -15.24 16.79 -9.44
CA LEU A 7 -14.09 17.46 -8.83
C LEU A 7 -14.39 18.91 -8.41
N ASP A 8 -15.38 19.56 -9.04
CA ASP A 8 -15.74 20.95 -8.74
C ASP A 8 -16.61 21.03 -7.47
N GLN A 9 -17.46 20.03 -7.25
CA GLN A 9 -18.30 19.90 -6.06
C GLN A 9 -17.72 18.98 -4.99
N ASN A 10 -16.54 18.42 -5.23
CA ASN A 10 -15.86 17.53 -4.30
C ASN A 10 -16.70 16.27 -3.95
N ARG A 11 -17.48 15.79 -4.92
CA ARG A 11 -18.53 14.79 -4.72
C ARG A 11 -18.21 13.51 -5.49
N TYR A 12 -18.30 12.37 -4.82
CA TYR A 12 -18.25 11.06 -5.45
C TYR A 12 -19.65 10.45 -5.44
N SER A 13 -19.97 9.68 -6.48
CA SER A 13 -21.21 8.90 -6.55
C SER A 13 -20.87 7.57 -7.22
N GLY A 14 -20.77 6.52 -6.40
CA GLY A 14 -20.37 5.18 -6.82
C GLY A 14 -20.89 4.07 -5.89
N ILE A 15 -20.25 2.90 -5.95
CA ILE A 15 -20.72 1.64 -5.35
C ILE A 15 -20.89 1.78 -3.82
N PRO A 16 -21.96 1.21 -3.22
CA PRO A 16 -22.18 1.27 -1.78
C PRO A 16 -20.97 0.74 -1.00
N LEU A 17 -20.67 1.46 0.10
CA LEU A 17 -19.59 1.19 1.03
C LEU A 17 -19.50 -0.30 1.39
N ARG A 18 -18.41 -0.96 0.98
CA ARG A 18 -18.11 -2.31 1.50
C ARG A 18 -17.65 -2.18 2.94
N GLN A 19 -18.59 -2.21 3.87
CA GLN A 19 -18.34 -2.30 5.32
C GLN A 19 -18.09 -3.75 5.76
N GLU A 20 -17.33 -4.54 5.00
CA GLU A 20 -16.86 -5.82 5.53
C GLU A 20 -15.84 -5.47 6.64
N PRO A 21 -16.09 -5.85 7.90
CA PRO A 21 -15.21 -5.50 8.99
C PRO A 21 -13.85 -6.14 8.72
N VAL A 22 -12.83 -5.30 8.52
CA VAL A 22 -11.44 -5.73 8.63
C VAL A 22 -11.33 -6.42 9.99
N ASP A 23 -10.89 -7.68 10.03
CA ASP A 23 -10.81 -8.45 11.27
C ASP A 23 -9.82 -7.79 12.25
N PHE A 24 -10.38 -6.95 13.12
CA PHE A 24 -9.64 -6.17 14.12
C PHE A 24 -8.88 -7.06 15.10
N CYS A 25 -9.36 -8.27 15.39
CA CYS A 25 -8.69 -9.18 16.31
C CYS A 25 -7.45 -9.80 15.66
N ALA A 26 -7.56 -10.30 14.43
CA ALA A 26 -6.42 -10.79 13.67
C ALA A 26 -5.37 -9.70 13.38
N MET A 27 -5.80 -8.45 13.17
CA MET A 27 -4.92 -7.30 12.94
C MET A 27 -4.26 -6.76 14.21
N SER A 28 -4.93 -6.83 15.36
CA SER A 28 -4.40 -6.32 16.63
C SER A 28 -3.31 -7.22 17.23
N SER A 29 -3.37 -8.55 17.04
CA SER A 29 -2.29 -9.45 17.46
C SER A 29 -1.03 -9.23 16.63
N VAL A 30 -1.20 -9.15 15.31
CA VAL A 30 -0.22 -8.76 14.31
C VAL A 30 0.47 -7.44 14.73
N PHE A 31 -0.27 -6.34 14.90
CA PHE A 31 0.32 -5.04 15.28
C PHE A 31 0.94 -5.00 16.69
N ARG A 32 0.40 -5.77 17.64
CA ARG A 32 0.88 -5.83 19.03
C ARG A 32 2.18 -6.61 19.17
N ASP A 33 2.37 -7.66 18.37
CA ASP A 33 3.62 -8.43 18.35
C ASP A 33 4.76 -7.70 17.61
N TYR A 34 4.45 -6.85 16.62
CA TYR A 34 5.47 -6.09 15.87
C TYR A 34 6.10 -4.93 16.63
N SER A 35 5.38 -4.38 17.61
CA SER A 35 5.90 -3.31 18.47
C SER A 35 6.97 -3.81 19.45
N THR A 36 7.05 -5.14 19.68
CA THR A 36 7.99 -5.76 20.62
C THR A 36 9.28 -6.28 19.98
N HIS A 37 9.44 -6.24 18.65
CA HIS A 37 10.73 -6.54 18.04
C HIS A 37 11.72 -5.43 18.39
N ALA A 38 12.58 -5.75 19.34
CA ALA A 38 13.69 -4.92 19.76
C ALA A 38 14.52 -4.50 18.54
N PHE A 39 15.08 -3.31 18.62
CA PHE A 39 15.98 -2.76 17.60
C PHE A 39 17.20 -3.68 17.40
N GLU A 40 17.13 -4.58 16.43
CA GLU A 40 18.31 -5.29 15.91
C GLU A 40 18.93 -4.43 14.82
N ALA A 41 19.81 -3.51 15.24
CA ALA A 41 20.48 -2.53 14.38
C ALA A 41 21.09 -3.13 13.09
N SER A 42 21.45 -4.41 13.10
CA SER A 42 22.06 -5.13 11.98
C SER A 42 21.14 -5.23 10.76
N GLU A 43 19.85 -5.52 10.93
CA GLU A 43 18.93 -5.72 9.81
C GLU A 43 18.55 -4.39 9.14
N ASP A 44 18.31 -3.35 9.96
CA ASP A 44 18.00 -2.00 9.49
C ASP A 44 19.13 -1.44 8.62
N VAL A 45 20.39 -1.64 9.02
CA VAL A 45 21.57 -1.17 8.27
C VAL A 45 21.73 -1.91 6.94
N LEU A 46 21.47 -3.22 6.91
CA LEU A 46 21.56 -4.02 5.68
C LEU A 46 20.46 -3.65 4.68
N LEU A 47 19.26 -3.32 5.16
CA LEU A 47 18.12 -2.96 4.32
C LEU A 47 18.06 -1.47 4.00
N PHE A 48 18.86 -0.63 4.65
CA PHE A 48 18.90 0.81 4.41
C PHE A 48 19.21 1.18 2.94
N PRO A 49 20.20 0.58 2.25
CA PRO A 49 20.43 0.86 0.84
C PRO A 49 19.25 0.45 -0.06
N ARG A 50 18.62 -0.71 0.21
CA ARG A 50 17.40 -1.17 -0.48
C ARG A 50 16.29 -0.14 -0.28
N PHE A 51 16.10 0.34 0.96
CA PHE A 51 15.11 1.33 1.33
C PHE A 51 15.32 2.70 0.64
N GLN A 52 16.56 3.21 0.62
CA GLN A 52 16.85 4.47 -0.05
C GLN A 52 16.66 4.36 -1.57
N TRP A 53 17.06 3.23 -2.16
CA TRP A 53 16.87 2.97 -3.59
C TRP A 53 15.38 2.95 -3.99
N VAL A 54 14.55 2.21 -3.24
CA VAL A 54 13.10 2.17 -3.53
C VAL A 54 12.42 3.51 -3.29
N SER A 55 12.88 4.28 -2.30
CA SER A 55 12.37 5.62 -2.02
C SER A 55 12.70 6.59 -3.17
N LEU A 56 13.93 6.55 -3.70
CA LEU A 56 14.34 7.35 -4.85
C LEU A 56 13.59 6.93 -6.12
N ARG A 57 13.46 5.62 -6.36
CA ARG A 57 12.68 5.08 -7.48
C ARG A 57 11.23 5.55 -7.41
N ALA A 58 10.58 5.41 -6.26
CA ALA A 58 9.18 5.82 -6.10
C ALA A 58 9.00 7.33 -6.23
N ARG A 59 9.99 8.14 -5.83
CA ARG A 59 9.98 9.60 -6.06
C ARG A 59 9.87 9.95 -7.54
N ALA A 60 10.45 9.16 -8.44
CA ALA A 60 10.34 9.39 -9.88
C ALA A 60 8.90 9.21 -10.40
N TYR A 61 8.06 8.44 -9.70
CA TYR A 61 6.65 8.24 -10.05
C TYR A 61 5.76 9.45 -9.75
N ARG A 62 6.28 10.50 -9.08
CA ARG A 62 5.55 11.78 -8.93
C ARG A 62 5.21 12.46 -10.27
N TRP A 63 5.93 12.08 -11.32
CA TRP A 63 5.75 12.60 -12.69
C TRP A 63 5.04 11.62 -13.62
N ARG A 64 4.53 10.51 -13.09
CA ARG A 64 3.88 9.45 -13.86
C ARG A 64 2.37 9.55 -13.72
N SER A 65 1.65 9.13 -14.76
CA SER A 65 0.18 9.09 -14.71
C SER A 65 -0.31 7.96 -13.81
N ILE A 66 -1.50 8.13 -13.23
CA ILE A 66 -2.15 7.11 -12.38
C ILE A 66 -2.28 5.77 -13.13
N LYS A 67 -2.62 5.79 -14.43
CA LYS A 67 -2.69 4.59 -15.26
C LYS A 67 -1.36 3.83 -15.30
N SER A 68 -0.24 4.55 -15.47
CA SER A 68 1.09 3.92 -15.49
C SER A 68 1.52 3.38 -14.12
N ILE A 69 1.18 4.09 -13.05
CA ILE A 69 1.40 3.66 -11.67
C ILE A 69 0.64 2.37 -11.38
N ALA A 70 -0.65 2.32 -11.71
CA ALA A 70 -1.50 1.15 -11.50
C ALA A 70 -0.97 -0.08 -12.24
N LYS A 71 -0.58 0.09 -13.50
CA LYS A 71 0.00 -0.98 -14.32
C LYS A 71 1.31 -1.54 -13.74
N ASP A 72 2.19 -0.65 -13.27
CA ASP A 72 3.45 -1.06 -12.64
C ASP A 72 3.21 -1.73 -11.29
N ALA A 73 2.26 -1.23 -10.50
CA ALA A 73 1.86 -1.84 -9.25
C ALA A 73 1.30 -3.25 -9.47
N GLU A 74 0.36 -3.42 -10.42
CA GLU A 74 -0.20 -4.71 -10.83
C GLU A 74 0.90 -5.70 -11.27
N LYS A 75 1.88 -5.23 -12.05
CA LYS A 75 3.01 -6.07 -12.45
C LYS A 75 3.82 -6.54 -11.25
N CYS A 76 4.03 -5.68 -10.26
CA CYS A 76 4.75 -6.03 -9.04
C CYS A 76 3.97 -7.01 -8.18
N THR A 77 2.66 -6.79 -7.96
CA THR A 77 1.82 -7.71 -7.18
C THR A 77 1.71 -9.08 -7.85
N LYS A 78 1.55 -9.13 -9.18
CA LYS A 78 1.60 -10.38 -9.97
C LYS A 78 2.94 -11.10 -9.88
N LYS A 79 4.05 -10.36 -9.76
CA LYS A 79 5.37 -10.95 -9.54
C LYS A 79 5.44 -11.57 -8.15
N MET A 80 5.07 -10.83 -7.10
CA MET A 80 5.10 -11.31 -5.71
C MET A 80 4.24 -12.57 -5.54
N ALA A 81 3.05 -12.61 -6.14
CA ALA A 81 2.18 -13.79 -6.12
C ALA A 81 2.79 -15.06 -6.76
N LYS A 82 3.83 -14.92 -7.60
CA LYS A 82 4.54 -16.05 -8.24
C LYS A 82 5.80 -16.48 -7.50
N MET A 83 6.26 -15.71 -6.52
CA MET A 83 7.49 -16.00 -5.80
C MET A 83 7.23 -17.10 -4.75
N PRO A 84 8.26 -17.86 -4.34
CA PRO A 84 8.13 -18.83 -3.26
C PRO A 84 7.55 -18.14 -2.02
N ALA A 85 6.57 -18.77 -1.39
CA ALA A 85 5.87 -18.18 -0.25
C ALA A 85 6.87 -17.81 0.86
N THR A 86 6.95 -16.52 1.17
CA THR A 86 7.73 -16.04 2.32
C THR A 86 6.86 -16.22 3.58
N PRO A 87 7.42 -16.71 4.70
CA PRO A 87 6.69 -16.79 5.96
C PRO A 87 6.05 -15.46 6.37
N HIS A 88 4.85 -15.53 6.96
CA HIS A 88 4.11 -14.34 7.36
C HIS A 88 4.87 -13.47 8.38
N GLU A 89 5.65 -14.10 9.26
CA GLU A 89 6.49 -13.43 10.26
C GLU A 89 7.60 -12.59 9.60
N ASP A 90 8.35 -13.17 8.65
CA ASP A 90 9.42 -12.48 7.91
C ASP A 90 8.89 -11.27 7.15
N ILE A 91 7.73 -11.41 6.49
CA ILE A 91 7.08 -10.31 5.79
C ILE A 91 6.73 -9.18 6.76
N ALA A 92 6.22 -9.53 7.93
CA ALA A 92 5.86 -8.54 8.93
C ALA A 92 7.07 -7.81 9.51
N ILE A 93 8.18 -8.51 9.73
CA ILE A 93 9.46 -7.90 10.11
C ILE A 93 9.89 -6.89 9.05
N LEU A 94 9.85 -7.27 7.76
CA LEU A 94 10.20 -6.36 6.66
C LEU A 94 9.28 -5.13 6.60
N ILE A 95 7.98 -5.29 6.87
CA ILE A 95 7.03 -4.17 6.97
C ILE A 95 7.40 -3.24 8.15
N ALA A 96 7.70 -3.81 9.31
CA ALA A 96 8.10 -3.05 10.50
C ALA A 96 9.40 -2.26 10.26
N ILE A 97 10.41 -2.91 9.67
CA ILE A 97 11.67 -2.28 9.25
C ILE A 97 11.38 -1.15 8.26
N TYR A 98 10.57 -1.40 7.24
CA TYR A 98 10.20 -0.36 6.27
C TYR A 98 9.56 0.86 6.94
N ASN A 99 8.58 0.65 7.83
CA ASN A 99 7.89 1.71 8.56
C ASN A 99 8.82 2.49 9.49
N ARG A 100 9.78 1.82 10.14
CA ARG A 100 10.82 2.45 10.96
C ARG A 100 11.76 3.31 10.11
N LEU A 101 12.23 2.76 8.98
CA LEU A 101 13.15 3.44 8.06
C LEU A 101 12.53 4.68 7.40
N LYS A 102 11.20 4.78 7.31
CA LYS A 102 10.49 5.99 6.81
C LYS A 102 10.95 7.29 7.48
N THR A 103 11.23 7.23 8.77
CA THR A 103 11.68 8.39 9.57
C THR A 103 13.05 8.91 9.10
N PHE A 104 13.85 8.07 8.46
CA PHE A 104 15.20 8.38 7.97
C PHE A 104 15.26 8.67 6.47
N ARG A 105 14.13 9.02 5.85
CA ARG A 105 14.13 9.43 4.44
C ARG A 105 14.82 10.77 4.27
N ILE A 106 15.60 10.86 3.20
CA ILE A 106 16.21 12.12 2.78
C ILE A 106 15.15 13.12 2.27
N PHE A 107 14.03 12.62 1.72
CA PHE A 107 12.96 13.44 1.17
C PHE A 107 11.58 12.90 1.54
N PRO A 108 10.58 13.78 1.76
CA PRO A 108 9.21 13.33 1.99
C PRO A 108 8.60 12.72 0.71
N LEU A 109 7.79 11.69 0.90
CA LEU A 109 6.97 11.06 -0.13
C LEU A 109 5.50 11.27 0.20
N SER A 110 4.68 11.58 -0.81
CA SER A 110 3.22 11.54 -0.69
C SER A 110 2.72 10.09 -0.65
N CYS A 111 1.43 9.90 -0.33
CA CYS A 111 0.81 8.59 -0.12
C CYS A 111 1.03 7.58 -1.27
N ILE A 112 0.91 8.01 -2.53
CA ILE A 112 1.09 7.13 -3.70
C ILE A 112 2.56 6.66 -3.82
N PRO A 113 3.57 7.56 -3.93
CA PRO A 113 4.97 7.15 -3.90
C PRO A 113 5.38 6.36 -2.65
N ASP A 114 4.85 6.67 -1.47
CA ASP A 114 5.13 5.92 -0.25
C ASP A 114 4.67 4.45 -0.37
N SER A 115 3.42 4.26 -0.79
CA SER A 115 2.84 2.92 -0.99
C SER A 115 3.56 2.14 -2.08
N LEU A 116 3.98 2.80 -3.17
CA LEU A 116 4.82 2.19 -4.20
C LEU A 116 6.22 1.85 -3.68
N ALA A 117 6.84 2.70 -2.87
CA ALA A 117 8.12 2.40 -2.25
C ALA A 117 8.02 1.17 -1.36
N CYS A 118 6.93 1.02 -0.60
CA CYS A 118 6.66 -0.18 0.19
C CYS A 118 6.52 -1.42 -0.70
N LEU A 119 5.74 -1.30 -1.79
CA LEU A 119 5.57 -2.39 -2.76
C LEU A 119 6.89 -2.81 -3.40
N PHE A 120 7.72 -1.84 -3.83
CA PHE A 120 9.05 -2.11 -4.37
C PHE A 120 10.00 -2.66 -3.32
N PHE A 121 9.85 -2.26 -2.06
CA PHE A 121 10.62 -2.81 -0.96
C PHE A 121 10.32 -4.30 -0.80
N LEU A 122 9.07 -4.73 -0.91
CA LEU A 122 8.63 -6.12 -0.72
C LEU A 122 8.54 -6.94 -2.03
N VAL A 123 8.91 -6.37 -3.18
CA VAL A 123 8.66 -6.98 -4.52
C VAL A 123 9.37 -8.31 -4.77
N ASN A 124 10.28 -8.70 -3.88
CA ASN A 124 11.00 -9.96 -3.93
C ASN A 124 10.50 -10.99 -2.90
N GLU A 125 9.43 -10.67 -2.17
CA GLU A 125 8.82 -11.57 -1.20
C GLU A 125 7.60 -12.24 -1.82
N GLY A 126 7.40 -13.54 -1.54
CA GLY A 126 6.25 -14.29 -2.01
C GLY A 126 5.05 -14.09 -1.11
N CYS A 127 4.23 -13.08 -1.41
CA CYS A 127 3.00 -12.79 -0.66
C CYS A 127 1.90 -12.17 -1.52
N LYS A 128 0.67 -12.18 -1.00
CA LYS A 128 -0.48 -11.55 -1.67
C LYS A 128 -0.47 -10.06 -1.37
N ALA A 129 -0.06 -9.25 -2.34
CA ALA A 129 -0.08 -7.79 -2.23
C ALA A 129 -1.28 -7.19 -2.96
N ASN A 130 -1.88 -6.15 -2.36
CA ASN A 130 -2.91 -5.32 -2.95
C ASN A 130 -2.53 -3.85 -2.81
N PHE A 131 -2.21 -3.18 -3.92
CA PHE A 131 -2.03 -1.74 -3.94
C PHE A 131 -3.39 -1.08 -4.11
N VAL A 132 -3.74 -0.20 -3.19
CA VAL A 132 -5.06 0.42 -3.10
C VAL A 132 -4.96 1.94 -3.21
N ILE A 133 -5.85 2.53 -3.99
CA ILE A 133 -6.14 3.96 -3.95
C ILE A 133 -7.59 4.10 -3.52
N GLY A 134 -7.81 4.82 -2.42
CA GLY A 134 -9.13 5.12 -1.90
C GLY A 134 -9.42 6.62 -1.85
N VAL A 135 -10.70 6.95 -1.84
CA VAL A 135 -11.19 8.33 -1.72
C VAL A 135 -12.23 8.44 -0.60
N ARG A 136 -12.30 9.60 0.04
CA ARG A 136 -13.41 9.97 0.94
C ARG A 136 -14.04 11.27 0.44
N GLU A 137 -15.27 11.57 0.84
CA GLU A 137 -16.04 12.71 0.29
C GLU A 137 -15.95 14.00 1.12
N ASN A 138 -15.89 13.92 2.45
CA ASN A 138 -16.00 15.12 3.29
C ASN A 138 -14.94 15.20 4.40
N PRO A 139 -13.93 16.09 4.27
CA PRO A 139 -13.50 16.75 3.03
C PRO A 139 -12.97 15.71 2.03
N PHE A 140 -13.10 15.96 0.73
CA PHE A 140 -12.56 15.02 -0.25
C PHE A 140 -11.07 14.88 -0.12
N MET A 141 -10.63 13.64 0.00
CA MET A 141 -9.22 13.31 0.03
C MET A 141 -9.02 11.99 -0.69
N ALA A 142 -7.96 11.93 -1.49
CA ALA A 142 -7.45 10.68 -2.03
C ALA A 142 -6.29 10.20 -1.15
N HIS A 143 -6.24 8.90 -0.92
CA HIS A 143 -5.17 8.25 -0.19
C HIS A 143 -4.80 6.94 -0.85
N ALA A 144 -3.56 6.52 -0.66
CA ALA A 144 -3.08 5.27 -1.19
C ALA A 144 -2.33 4.50 -0.11
N TRP A 145 -2.54 3.19 -0.08
CA TRP A 145 -1.89 2.27 0.84
C TRP A 145 -1.63 0.94 0.14
N LEU A 146 -0.80 0.12 0.79
CA LEU A 146 -0.50 -1.24 0.40
C LEU A 146 -1.06 -2.18 1.46
N GLU A 147 -1.76 -3.21 1.01
CA GLU A 147 -2.19 -4.32 1.85
C GLU A 147 -1.38 -5.57 1.50
N ILE A 148 -0.99 -6.32 2.51
CA ILE A 148 -0.24 -7.56 2.38
C ILE A 148 -0.98 -8.64 3.15
N ASN A 149 -1.38 -9.70 2.47
CA ASN A 149 -2.19 -10.79 3.03
C ASN A 149 -3.48 -10.30 3.73
N GLY A 150 -4.06 -9.19 3.26
CA GLY A 150 -5.25 -8.57 3.85
C GLY A 150 -4.99 -7.60 5.00
N ALA A 151 -3.71 -7.37 5.36
CA ALA A 151 -3.29 -6.44 6.40
C ALA A 151 -2.74 -5.14 5.81
N VAL A 152 -3.09 -3.98 6.38
CA VAL A 152 -2.50 -2.69 5.97
C VAL A 152 -1.02 -2.64 6.37
N ALA A 153 -0.13 -2.44 5.39
CA ALA A 153 1.31 -2.58 5.59
C ALA A 153 2.01 -1.24 5.86
N ASN A 154 1.73 -0.21 5.06
CA ASN A 154 2.48 1.05 5.09
C ASN A 154 1.72 2.22 5.75
N ASP A 155 0.52 1.96 6.27
CA ASP A 155 -0.34 2.95 6.93
C ASP A 155 -1.04 2.34 8.14
N VAL A 156 -1.88 3.12 8.81
CA VAL A 156 -2.67 2.70 9.96
C VAL A 156 -4.10 2.40 9.52
N VAL A 157 -4.65 1.27 10.01
CA VAL A 157 -6.04 0.85 9.70
C VAL A 157 -7.05 1.96 10.00
N ALA A 158 -6.90 2.63 11.15
CA ALA A 158 -7.77 3.74 11.55
C ALA A 158 -7.78 4.90 10.54
N ASN A 159 -6.68 5.12 9.82
CA ASN A 159 -6.61 6.14 8.79
C ASN A 159 -7.30 5.67 7.50
N VAL A 160 -6.98 4.47 7.01
CA VAL A 160 -7.51 3.95 5.73
C VAL A 160 -8.99 3.60 5.79
N PHE A 161 -9.52 3.28 6.98
CA PHE A 161 -10.94 2.93 7.19
C PHE A 161 -11.91 4.02 6.72
N HIS A 162 -11.48 5.28 6.68
CA HIS A 162 -12.29 6.39 6.22
C HIS A 162 -12.33 6.55 4.68
N TYR A 163 -11.59 5.73 3.94
CA TYR A 163 -11.47 5.80 2.49
C TYR A 163 -12.19 4.64 1.81
N THR A 164 -12.87 4.93 0.72
CA THR A 164 -13.51 3.95 -0.16
C THR A 164 -12.54 3.59 -1.29
N PRO A 165 -12.13 2.32 -1.43
CA PRO A 165 -11.27 1.89 -2.53
C PRO A 165 -11.92 2.18 -3.89
N ILE A 166 -11.17 2.84 -4.78
CA ILE A 166 -11.55 3.07 -6.19
C ILE A 166 -10.62 2.35 -7.16
N LEU A 167 -9.43 1.97 -6.70
CA LEU A 167 -8.48 1.17 -7.46
C LEU A 167 -7.85 0.15 -6.52
N GLU A 168 -7.87 -1.11 -6.93
CA GLU A 168 -7.24 -2.21 -6.22
C GLU A 168 -6.60 -3.15 -7.23
N THR A 169 -5.32 -3.50 -7.03
CA THR A 169 -4.64 -4.43 -7.93
C THR A 169 -5.09 -5.88 -7.77
N ALA A 170 -5.70 -6.24 -6.63
CA ALA A 170 -6.19 -7.58 -6.36
C ALA A 170 -7.59 -7.85 -6.94
N ASN A 171 -8.30 -6.81 -7.39
CA ASN A 171 -9.64 -6.91 -7.93
C ASN A 171 -9.61 -6.76 -9.47
N GLU A 172 -9.73 -7.88 -10.19
CA GLU A 172 -9.59 -7.94 -11.66
C GLU A 172 -10.68 -7.15 -12.41
N ASP A 173 -11.83 -6.87 -11.80
CA ASP A 173 -12.96 -6.20 -12.45
C ASP A 173 -12.71 -4.70 -12.68
N TYR A 174 -11.89 -4.03 -11.85
CA TYR A 174 -11.58 -2.60 -11.98
C TYR A 174 -10.45 -2.30 -12.97
N LEU A 175 -9.49 -3.22 -13.13
CA LEU A 175 -8.37 -3.04 -14.07
C LEU A 175 -8.83 -2.93 -15.52
N ARG A 176 -9.97 -3.55 -15.86
CA ARG A 176 -10.62 -3.43 -17.18
C ARG A 176 -11.23 -2.04 -17.44
N GLN A 177 -11.71 -1.34 -16.41
CA GLN A 177 -12.26 0.02 -16.57
C GLN A 177 -11.18 1.10 -16.69
N VAL A 178 -10.02 0.94 -16.02
CA VAL A 178 -8.93 1.94 -16.04
C VAL A 178 -8.00 1.78 -17.26
N SER A 179 -7.92 0.56 -17.81
CA SER A 179 -7.11 0.22 -18.99
C SER A 179 -7.82 0.45 -20.33
N GLY A 180 -9.10 0.85 -20.30
CA GLY A 180 -9.84 1.38 -21.45
C GLY A 180 -9.40 2.78 -21.86
#